data_AF-A0A9D4DIC6-F1
#
_entry.id   AF-A0A9D4DIC6-F1
#
_cell.length_a   1.000
_cell.length_b   1.000
_cell.length_c   1.000
_cell.angle_alpha   90.00
_cell.angle_beta   90.00
_cell.angle_gamma   90.00
#
_symmetry.space_group_name_H-M   'P 1'
#
loop_
_entity.id
_entity.type
_entity.pdbx_description
1 polymer ?
#
loop_
_entity_poly.entity_id
_entity_poly.type
_entity_poly.pdbx_seq_one_letter_code
_entity_poly.pdbx_strand_id
1 'polypeptide(L)'
;MSPDRSTCDIYAICELPTGETVVLDFSHNKVKLLDKKYQVLSHCYVSQYSYDLCLISSSEIVVTMNEKYIRVRDEEPVHELQMISVKNNRLYKGWKLLLLYKSIGIANHEDDLYVTSGTALYQYTLTGTLVKKLHDGIFKNTGMHQYSHDSNNCTNN
;
A
#
# COMPACT_ATOMS: atom_id res chain seq x y z
N MET A 1 27.21 -2.16 12.34
CA MET A 1 26.49 -2.79 11.22
C MET A 1 25.22 -1.99 10.98
N SER A 2 24.79 -1.79 9.72
CA SER A 2 23.53 -1.09 9.43
C SER A 2 22.33 -1.92 9.94
N PRO A 3 21.34 -1.31 10.61
CA PRO A 3 20.11 -1.99 11.03
C PRO A 3 19.37 -2.69 9.89
N ASP A 4 19.49 -2.17 8.65
CA ASP A 4 18.84 -2.72 7.45
C ASP A 4 19.19 -4.19 7.13
N ARG A 5 20.17 -4.79 7.81
CA ARG A 5 20.57 -6.19 7.60
C ARG A 5 20.00 -7.18 8.63
N SER A 6 19.32 -6.71 9.68
CA SER A 6 18.86 -7.59 10.77
C SER A 6 17.45 -8.14 10.60
N THR A 7 16.60 -7.50 9.79
CA THR A 7 15.22 -7.94 9.51
C THR A 7 14.87 -7.63 8.05
N CYS A 8 14.00 -8.45 7.46
CA CYS A 8 13.58 -8.30 6.06
C CYS A 8 12.06 -8.51 5.96
N ASP A 9 11.30 -7.52 6.41
CA ASP A 9 9.84 -7.51 6.25
C ASP A 9 9.45 -6.63 5.07
N ILE A 10 9.54 -7.19 3.86
CA ILE A 10 9.05 -6.52 2.65
C ILE A 10 7.57 -6.82 2.50
N TYR A 11 6.72 -5.80 2.63
CA TYR A 11 5.27 -5.98 2.62
C TYR A 11 4.66 -5.78 1.24
N ALA A 12 5.28 -4.97 0.39
CA ALA A 12 4.81 -4.73 -0.96
C ALA A 12 5.95 -4.42 -1.93
N ILE A 13 5.69 -4.66 -3.20
CA ILE A 13 6.64 -4.55 -4.30
C ILE A 13 5.90 -4.13 -5.57
N CYS A 14 6.51 -3.26 -6.36
CA CYS A 14 6.09 -3.01 -7.74
C CYS A 14 7.31 -2.81 -8.63
N GLU A 15 7.15 -3.07 -9.92
CA GLU A 15 8.18 -2.82 -10.93
C GLU A 15 7.80 -1.56 -11.73
N LEU A 16 8.77 -0.67 -11.94
CA LEU A 16 8.61 0.46 -12.85
C LEU A 16 8.74 -0.03 -14.31
N PRO A 17 8.13 0.63 -15.29
CA PRO A 17 8.29 0.27 -16.71
C PRO A 17 9.73 0.29 -17.22
N THR A 18 10.62 1.01 -16.54
CA THR A 18 12.06 1.08 -16.82
C THR A 18 12.84 -0.13 -16.29
N GLY A 19 12.21 -0.94 -15.43
CA GLY A 19 12.68 -2.22 -14.88
C GLY A 19 13.34 -2.12 -13.50
N GLU A 20 13.40 -0.94 -12.90
CA GLU A 20 13.72 -0.79 -11.47
C GLU A 20 12.58 -1.32 -10.61
N THR A 21 12.94 -1.82 -9.42
CA THR A 21 11.97 -2.35 -8.46
C THR A 21 11.80 -1.37 -7.30
N VAL A 22 10.56 -1.13 -6.88
CA VAL A 22 10.25 -0.38 -5.66
C VAL A 22 9.72 -1.34 -4.62
N VAL A 23 10.28 -1.31 -3.42
CA VAL A 23 9.85 -2.16 -2.29
C VAL A 23 9.47 -1.33 -1.08
N LEU A 24 8.45 -1.78 -0.37
CA LEU A 24 8.06 -1.28 0.94
C LEU A 24 8.71 -2.14 2.03
N ASP A 25 9.72 -1.57 2.69
CA ASP A 25 10.40 -2.15 3.84
C ASP A 25 9.68 -1.73 5.12
N PHE A 26 8.82 -2.62 5.61
CA PHE A 26 7.97 -2.39 6.76
C PHE A 26 8.79 -2.24 8.05
N SER A 27 9.75 -3.12 8.30
CA SER A 27 10.55 -3.08 9.54
C SER A 27 11.28 -1.76 9.70
N HIS A 28 11.71 -1.14 8.59
CA HIS A 28 12.51 0.08 8.62
C HIS A 28 11.72 1.34 8.26
N ASN A 29 10.41 1.22 7.99
CA ASN A 29 9.54 2.31 7.54
C ASN A 29 10.14 3.05 6.33
N LYS A 30 10.58 2.29 5.31
CA LYS A 30 11.22 2.85 4.12
C LYS A 30 10.54 2.35 2.87
N VAL A 31 10.50 3.21 1.86
CA VAL A 31 10.40 2.77 0.48
C VAL A 31 11.79 2.80 -0.12
N LYS A 32 12.19 1.72 -0.79
CA LYS A 32 13.50 1.58 -1.44
C LYS A 32 13.30 1.40 -2.94
N LEU A 33 14.10 2.11 -3.71
CA LEU A 33 14.26 1.91 -5.15
C LEU A 33 15.49 1.05 -5.38
N LEU A 34 15.33 -0.02 -6.13
CA LEU A 34 16.36 -1.01 -6.44
C LEU A 34 16.60 -1.02 -7.95
N ASP A 35 17.87 -1.17 -8.36
CA ASP A 35 18.20 -1.43 -9.75
C ASP A 35 17.83 -2.87 -10.19
N LYS A 36 18.09 -3.20 -11.46
CA LYS A 36 17.84 -4.54 -12.05
C LYS A 36 18.67 -5.67 -11.43
N LYS A 37 19.65 -5.34 -10.59
CA LYS A 37 20.49 -6.26 -9.82
C LYS A 37 20.16 -6.19 -8.33
N TYR A 38 19.02 -5.62 -7.99
CA TYR A 38 18.50 -5.43 -6.63
C TYR A 38 19.43 -4.62 -5.71
N GLN A 39 20.28 -3.75 -6.27
CA GLN A 39 21.08 -2.80 -5.50
C GLN A 39 20.25 -1.56 -5.18
N VAL A 40 20.33 -1.08 -3.94
CA VAL A 40 19.60 0.12 -3.50
C VAL A 40 20.15 1.35 -4.22
N LEU A 41 19.31 1.97 -5.05
CA LEU A 41 19.59 3.23 -5.73
C LEU A 41 19.22 4.44 -4.85
N SER A 42 18.08 4.35 -4.18
CA SER A 42 17.54 5.43 -3.35
C SER A 42 16.55 4.87 -2.32
N HIS A 43 16.27 5.65 -1.28
CA HIS A 43 15.23 5.33 -0.32
C HIS A 43 14.66 6.60 0.31
N CYS A 44 13.43 6.52 0.79
CA CYS A 44 12.84 7.56 1.64
C CYS A 44 12.07 6.92 2.80
N TYR A 45 12.03 7.61 3.94
CA TYR A 45 11.25 7.17 5.09
C TYR A 45 9.76 7.40 4.85
N VAL A 46 8.91 6.49 5.28
CA VAL A 46 7.46 6.67 5.34
C VAL A 46 7.02 6.55 6.81
N SER A 47 5.80 6.98 7.14
CA SER A 47 5.22 6.77 8.47
C SER A 47 5.15 5.27 8.82
N GLN A 48 5.00 4.98 10.11
CA GLN A 48 4.82 3.60 10.59
C GLN A 48 3.51 3.01 10.03
N TYR A 49 3.39 1.68 10.06
CA TYR A 49 2.17 0.95 9.65
C TYR A 49 1.73 1.18 8.19
N SER A 50 2.72 1.20 7.30
CA SER A 50 2.48 1.14 5.85
C SER A 50 2.34 -0.33 5.42
N TYR A 51 1.29 -0.70 4.68
CA TYR A 51 1.03 -2.12 4.40
C TYR A 51 1.19 -2.51 2.94
N ASP A 52 0.97 -1.56 2.03
CA ASP A 52 0.92 -1.83 0.60
C ASP A 52 1.31 -0.60 -0.22
N LEU A 53 1.72 -0.84 -1.47
CA LEU A 53 1.98 0.20 -2.46
C LEU A 53 1.51 -0.23 -3.85
N CYS A 54 1.21 0.73 -4.71
CA CYS A 54 0.93 0.45 -6.11
C CYS A 54 1.48 1.54 -7.03
N LEU A 55 1.68 1.19 -8.30
CA LEU A 55 2.08 2.11 -9.34
C LEU A 55 0.86 2.92 -9.82
N ILE A 56 0.97 4.24 -9.87
CA ILE A 56 -0.08 5.13 -10.39
C ILE A 56 0.23 5.75 -11.75
N SER A 57 1.52 5.81 -12.11
CA SER A 57 1.99 6.23 -13.43
C SER A 57 3.35 5.60 -13.72
N SER A 58 3.97 5.87 -14.86
CA SER A 58 5.29 5.31 -15.21
C SER A 58 6.41 5.65 -14.22
N SER A 59 6.22 6.67 -13.37
CA SER A 59 7.23 7.17 -12.46
C SER A 59 6.68 7.54 -11.09
N GLU A 60 5.46 7.15 -10.75
CA GLU A 60 4.85 7.50 -9.47
C GLU A 60 4.16 6.30 -8.87
N ILE A 61 4.36 6.15 -7.57
CA ILE A 61 3.72 5.14 -6.76
C ILE A 61 2.91 5.82 -5.65
N VAL A 62 1.99 5.08 -5.08
CA VAL A 62 1.26 5.48 -3.88
C VAL A 62 1.41 4.40 -2.82
N VAL A 63 1.65 4.82 -1.58
CA VAL A 63 1.83 3.96 -0.42
C VAL A 63 0.68 4.17 0.54
N THR A 64 0.12 3.08 1.06
CA THR A 64 -0.85 3.12 2.16
C THR A 64 -0.14 3.44 3.46
N MET A 65 -0.71 4.35 4.24
CA MET A 65 -0.12 4.84 5.48
C MET A 65 -1.21 4.87 6.56
N ASN A 66 -0.90 4.35 7.75
CA ASN A 66 -1.77 4.51 8.90
C ASN A 66 -0.96 5.09 10.03
N GLU A 67 -1.41 6.19 10.63
CA GLU A 67 -0.77 6.60 11.86
C GLU A 67 -1.03 5.58 12.97
N LYS A 68 -0.06 5.48 13.87
CA LYS A 68 -0.26 4.79 15.15
C LYS A 68 -1.49 5.42 15.80
N TYR A 69 -2.32 4.62 16.46
CA TYR A 69 -3.31 5.11 17.40
C TYR A 69 -2.62 6.00 18.45
N ILE A 70 -2.42 7.29 18.16
CA ILE A 70 -2.07 8.25 19.19
C ILE A 70 -3.39 8.43 19.91
N ARG A 71 -3.53 7.76 21.05
CA ARG A 71 -4.64 7.97 21.98
C ARG A 71 -4.50 9.36 22.64
N VAL A 72 -4.35 10.41 21.83
CA VAL A 72 -4.74 11.73 22.29
C VAL A 72 -6.26 11.66 22.32
N ARG A 73 -6.83 11.81 23.52
CA ARG A 73 -8.28 11.89 23.66
C ARG A 73 -8.76 12.93 22.65
N ASP A 74 -9.67 12.52 21.77
CA ASP A 74 -10.42 13.37 20.84
C ASP A 74 -9.92 13.51 19.39
N GLU A 75 -8.85 12.81 18.96
CA GLU A 75 -8.45 12.78 17.54
C GLU A 75 -8.70 11.41 16.88
N GLU A 76 -9.46 11.40 15.78
CA GLU A 76 -9.67 10.23 14.93
C GLU A 76 -8.35 9.80 14.26
N PRO A 77 -8.10 8.50 14.08
CA PRO A 77 -6.88 8.02 13.44
C PRO A 77 -6.75 8.59 12.03
N VAL A 78 -5.57 9.16 11.73
CA VAL A 78 -5.28 9.66 10.39
C VAL A 78 -4.90 8.48 9.49
N HIS A 79 -5.75 8.23 8.51
CA HIS A 79 -5.49 7.29 7.42
C HIS A 79 -5.06 8.10 6.21
N GLU A 80 -3.89 7.80 5.63
CA GLU A 80 -3.40 8.57 4.51
C GLU A 80 -2.84 7.68 3.40
N LEU A 81 -2.78 8.23 2.20
CA LEU A 81 -1.96 7.72 1.11
C LEU A 81 -0.82 8.72 0.86
N GLN A 82 0.40 8.22 0.65
CA GLN A 82 1.55 9.05 0.30
C GLN A 82 1.99 8.73 -1.12
N MET A 83 1.94 9.73 -2.01
CA MET A 83 2.55 9.62 -3.33
C MET A 83 4.07 9.74 -3.23
N ILE A 84 4.79 8.91 -3.97
CA ILE A 84 6.24 9.00 -4.13
C ILE A 84 6.56 8.96 -5.63
N SER A 85 7.28 9.97 -6.11
CA SER A 85 7.76 10.03 -7.48
C SER A 85 9.19 9.51 -7.59
N VAL A 86 9.49 8.92 -8.74
CA VAL A 86 10.81 8.40 -9.10
C VAL A 86 11.38 9.25 -10.23
N LYS A 87 12.49 9.92 -9.96
CA LYS A 87 13.18 10.77 -10.96
C LYS A 87 14.68 10.60 -10.83
N ASN A 88 15.36 10.34 -11.94
CA ASN A 88 16.82 10.20 -11.98
C ASN A 88 17.34 9.21 -10.91
N ASN A 89 16.71 8.03 -10.83
CA ASN A 89 17.05 6.98 -9.85
C ASN A 89 16.93 7.42 -8.38
N ARG A 90 16.06 8.40 -8.09
CA ARG A 90 15.81 8.92 -6.74
C ARG A 90 14.32 8.98 -6.44
N LEU A 91 13.98 8.73 -5.17
CA LEU A 91 12.62 8.85 -4.64
C LEU A 91 12.36 10.25 -4.07
N TYR A 92 11.18 10.79 -4.34
CA TYR A 92 10.72 12.08 -3.83
C TYR A 92 9.30 11.96 -3.29
N LYS A 93 9.07 12.38 -2.06
CA LYS A 93 7.71 12.45 -1.51
C LYS A 93 6.92 13.54 -2.23
N GLY A 94 5.72 13.18 -2.68
CA GLY A 94 4.75 14.09 -3.25
C GLY A 94 3.64 14.43 -2.27
N TRP A 95 2.44 14.55 -2.83
CA TRP A 95 1.23 14.85 -2.07
C TRP A 95 0.84 13.72 -1.12
N LYS A 96 0.00 14.08 -0.14
CA LYS A 96 -0.68 13.18 0.76
C LYS A 96 -2.18 13.31 0.57
N LEU A 97 -2.87 12.19 0.64
CA LEU A 97 -4.33 12.16 0.63
C LEU A 97 -4.83 11.59 1.94
N LEU A 98 -5.72 12.32 2.61
CA LEU A 98 -6.42 11.82 3.79
C LEU A 98 -7.61 10.96 3.39
N LEU A 99 -7.71 9.79 4.00
CA LEU A 99 -8.80 8.85 3.83
C LEU A 99 -9.70 8.86 5.06
N LEU A 100 -10.99 8.65 4.83
CA LEU A 100 -11.99 8.46 5.89
C LEU A 100 -11.83 7.13 6.63
N TYR A 101 -11.20 6.14 6.00
CA TYR A 101 -11.10 4.77 6.49
C TYR A 101 -9.66 4.26 6.39
N LYS A 102 -9.33 3.29 7.25
CA LYS A 102 -8.06 2.58 7.24
C LYS A 102 -7.71 2.08 5.84
N SER A 103 -6.44 2.20 5.46
CA SER A 103 -5.92 1.63 4.22
C SER A 103 -4.98 0.47 4.55
N ILE A 104 -5.19 -0.69 3.95
CA ILE A 104 -4.35 -1.88 4.12
C ILE A 104 -3.80 -2.29 2.76
N GLY A 105 -4.67 -2.62 1.81
CA GLY A 105 -4.30 -2.90 0.44
C GLY A 105 -4.67 -1.75 -0.49
N ILE A 106 -3.89 -1.58 -1.56
CA ILE A 106 -4.14 -0.59 -2.62
C ILE A 106 -3.85 -1.17 -4.00
N ALA A 107 -4.75 -0.90 -4.94
CA ALA A 107 -4.53 -1.17 -6.36
C ALA A 107 -4.94 0.03 -7.20
N ASN A 108 -4.29 0.19 -8.35
CA ASN A 108 -4.69 1.16 -9.37
C ASN A 108 -5.26 0.40 -10.57
N HIS A 109 -6.40 0.88 -11.09
CA HIS A 109 -6.97 0.41 -12.35
C HIS A 109 -7.73 1.55 -13.03
N GLU A 110 -7.40 1.83 -14.30
CA GLU A 110 -8.08 2.84 -15.13
C GLU A 110 -8.22 4.21 -14.46
N ASP A 111 -7.13 4.73 -13.88
CA ASP A 111 -7.07 6.03 -13.19
C ASP A 111 -7.85 6.12 -11.87
N ASP A 112 -8.31 4.98 -11.35
CA ASP A 112 -8.95 4.86 -10.05
C ASP A 112 -8.12 4.03 -9.06
N LEU A 113 -8.17 4.44 -7.79
CA LEU A 113 -7.58 3.76 -6.66
C LEU A 113 -8.61 2.90 -5.94
N TYR A 114 -8.29 1.63 -5.78
CA TYR A 114 -9.06 0.65 -5.03
C TYR A 114 -8.36 0.41 -3.70
N VAL A 115 -8.97 0.86 -2.61
CA VAL A 115 -8.37 0.85 -1.27
C VAL A 115 -9.18 -0.04 -0.35
N THR A 116 -8.51 -0.92 0.41
CA THR A 116 -9.17 -1.81 1.38
C THR A 116 -8.88 -1.41 2.81
N SER A 117 -9.83 -1.61 3.73
CA SER A 117 -9.68 -1.36 5.18
C SER A 117 -9.57 -2.62 6.04
N GLY A 118 -9.41 -3.78 5.40
CA GLY A 118 -9.43 -5.12 6.01
C GLY A 118 -10.80 -5.78 5.97
N THR A 119 -11.88 -5.00 5.96
CA THR A 119 -13.26 -5.49 5.84
C THR A 119 -14.02 -4.84 4.70
N ALA A 120 -13.61 -3.66 4.24
CA ALA A 120 -14.29 -2.94 3.18
C ALA A 120 -13.38 -2.69 1.98
N LEU A 121 -13.99 -2.40 0.83
CA LEU A 121 -13.34 -2.00 -0.41
C LEU A 121 -13.96 -0.69 -0.90
N TYR A 122 -13.12 0.28 -1.15
CA TYR A 122 -13.48 1.63 -1.58
C TYR A 122 -12.82 1.94 -2.92
N GLN A 123 -13.52 2.68 -3.77
CA GLN A 123 -12.97 3.25 -4.99
C GLN A 123 -12.84 4.75 -4.81
N TYR A 124 -11.63 5.26 -5.04
CA TYR A 124 -11.28 6.67 -5.03
C TYR A 124 -10.74 7.07 -6.39
N THR A 125 -10.92 8.32 -6.78
CA THR A 125 -10.11 8.90 -7.87
C THR A 125 -8.65 9.02 -7.43
N LEU A 126 -7.71 9.18 -8.37
CA LEU A 126 -6.30 9.48 -8.03
C LEU A 126 -6.12 10.77 -7.23
N THR A 127 -7.04 11.73 -7.36
CA THR A 127 -7.08 12.96 -6.56
C THR A 127 -7.70 12.75 -5.18
N GLY A 128 -8.23 11.55 -4.91
CA GLY A 128 -8.71 11.12 -3.62
C GLY A 128 -10.16 11.40 -3.29
N THR A 129 -10.97 11.70 -4.31
CA THR A 129 -12.42 11.78 -4.13
C THR A 129 -12.97 10.37 -4.02
N LEU A 130 -13.72 10.08 -2.96
CA LEU A 130 -14.43 8.80 -2.84
C LEU A 130 -15.50 8.71 -3.94
N VAL A 131 -15.36 7.74 -4.84
CA VAL A 131 -16.33 7.48 -5.92
C VAL A 131 -17.45 6.61 -5.39
N LYS A 132 -17.11 5.45 -4.83
CA LYS A 132 -18.09 4.51 -4.26
C LYS A 132 -17.48 3.55 -3.25
N LYS A 133 -18.34 3.03 -2.38
CA LYS A 133 -18.06 1.87 -1.53
C LYS A 133 -18.48 0.62 -2.29
N LEU A 134 -17.51 -0.18 -2.69
CA LEU A 134 -17.74 -1.41 -3.46
C LEU A 134 -18.18 -2.56 -2.56
N HIS A 135 -17.66 -2.58 -1.33
CA HIS A 135 -18.05 -3.53 -0.31
C HIS A 135 -17.95 -2.86 1.05
N ASP A 136 -19.05 -2.78 1.78
CA ASP A 136 -19.07 -2.38 3.17
C ASP A 136 -19.04 -3.65 4.01
N GLY A 137 -17.92 -3.90 4.65
CA GLY A 137 -17.62 -5.06 5.50
C GLY A 137 -18.47 -5.18 6.74
N ILE A 138 -19.79 -5.17 6.59
CA ILE A 138 -20.71 -5.67 7.59
C ILE A 138 -20.45 -7.16 7.63
N PHE A 139 -19.70 -7.61 8.65
CA PHE A 139 -19.80 -8.99 9.11
C PHE A 139 -21.27 -9.22 9.44
N LYS A 140 -22.06 -9.73 8.48
CA LYS A 140 -23.26 -10.45 8.86
C LYS A 140 -22.73 -11.60 9.69
N ASN A 141 -23.18 -11.65 10.94
CA ASN A 141 -22.87 -12.70 11.90
C ASN A 141 -23.53 -14.02 11.44
N THR A 142 -23.30 -14.44 10.21
CA THR A 142 -23.66 -15.76 9.71
C THR A 142 -22.57 -16.68 10.20
N GLY A 143 -22.93 -17.53 11.16
CA GLY A 143 -22.02 -18.35 11.96
C GLY A 143 -20.89 -19.00 11.16
N MET A 144 -19.77 -19.20 11.85
CA MET A 144 -18.58 -19.90 11.36
C MET A 144 -18.97 -21.13 10.52
N HIS A 145 -18.86 -21.01 9.20
CA HIS A 145 -18.74 -22.18 8.34
C HIS A 145 -17.25 -22.43 8.16
N GLN A 146 -16.78 -23.48 8.83
CA GLN A 146 -15.48 -24.07 8.64
C GLN A 146 -15.42 -24.59 7.20
N TYR A 147 -14.74 -23.86 6.30
CA TYR A 147 -14.48 -24.35 4.95
C TYR A 147 -13.34 -25.36 5.02
N SER A 148 -13.67 -26.64 4.82
CA SER A 148 -12.69 -27.68 4.51
C SER A 148 -12.07 -27.38 3.14
N HIS A 149 -10.75 -27.57 3.07
CA HIS A 149 -9.94 -27.30 1.90
C HIS A 149 -10.22 -28.33 0.81
N ASP A 150 -11.17 -28.05 -0.10
CA ASP A 150 -11.27 -28.78 -1.36
C ASP A 150 -10.42 -28.05 -2.41
N SER A 151 -9.29 -28.64 -2.73
CA SER A 151 -8.39 -28.23 -3.81
C SER A 151 -9.07 -28.45 -5.16
N ASN A 152 -9.64 -27.39 -5.75
CA ASN A 152 -10.07 -27.41 -7.14
C ASN A 152 -9.13 -26.57 -8.00
N ASN A 153 -8.50 -27.28 -8.94
CA ASN A 153 -7.59 -26.79 -9.97
C ASN A 153 -8.25 -25.68 -10.81
N CYS A 154 -7.56 -24.54 -10.94
CA CYS A 154 -7.83 -23.60 -12.03
C CYS A 154 -7.11 -24.11 -13.28
N THR A 155 -7.84 -24.71 -14.21
CA THR A 155 -7.40 -24.88 -15.60
C THR A 155 -7.75 -23.63 -16.39
N ASN A 156 -6.75 -23.03 -17.04
CA ASN A 156 -6.91 -21.92 -17.97
C ASN A 156 -7.63 -22.39 -19.24
N ASN A 157 -8.61 -21.61 -19.70
CA ASN A 157 -9.05 -21.59 -21.10
C ASN A 157 -8.37 -20.43 -21.82
#